data_AF-A0A844H6Z1-F1
#
_entry.id   AF-A0A844H6Z1-F1
#
_cell.length_a   1.000
_cell.length_b   1.000
_cell.length_c   1.000
_cell.angle_alpha   90.00
_cell.angle_beta   90.00
_cell.angle_gamma   90.00
#
_symmetry.space_group_name_H-M   'P 1'
#
loop_
_entity.id
_entity.type
_entity.pdbx_description
1 polymer ?
#
loop_
_entity_poly.entity_id
_entity_poly.type
_entity_poly.pdbx_seq_one_letter_code
_entity_poly.pdbx_strand_id
1 'polypeptide(L)' 'MIRFALATQPAPATSIQRYATIMLSTHRSAQGPVVRRYRDGRVVIDTGTQRLSGMPLGHQPVEAPIWSPLFAGLI' A
#
# COMPACT_ATOMS: atom_id res chain seq x y z
N MET A 1 22.36 -2.39 35.47
CA MET A 1 21.59 -3.40 34.72
C MET A 1 20.45 -2.69 34.02
N ILE A 2 20.51 -2.50 32.69
CA ILE A 2 19.46 -1.81 31.94
C ILE A 2 18.50 -2.87 31.37
N ARG A 3 17.20 -2.72 31.63
CA ARG A 3 16.14 -3.59 31.11
C ARG A 3 15.50 -2.91 29.90
N PHE A 4 15.62 -3.53 28.75
CA PHE A 4 14.91 -3.10 27.54
C PHE A 4 13.47 -3.61 27.66
N ALA A 5 12.52 -2.70 27.80
CA ALA A 5 11.12 -3.04 27.58
C ALA A 5 10.99 -3.35 26.08
N LEU A 6 10.80 -4.61 25.73
CA LEU A 6 10.48 -5.04 24.38
C LEU A 6 9.11 -4.41 24.07
N ALA A 7 9.11 -3.26 23.41
CA ALA A 7 7.88 -2.67 22.90
C ALA A 7 7.17 -3.79 22.13
N THR A 8 5.95 -4.14 22.56
CA THR A 8 5.12 -5.11 21.85
C THR A 8 4.77 -4.48 20.51
N GLN A 9 5.67 -4.66 19.53
CA GLN A 9 5.43 -4.33 18.15
C GLN A 9 4.20 -5.16 17.77
N PRO A 10 3.05 -4.55 17.42
CA PRO A 10 1.91 -5.32 16.95
C PRO A 10 2.39 -6.14 15.75
N ALA A 11 2.22 -7.46 15.84
CA ALA A 11 2.64 -8.38 14.79
C ALA A 11 2.10 -7.88 13.45
N PRO A 12 2.93 -7.77 12.39
CA PRO A 12 2.44 -7.31 11.09
C PRO A 12 1.37 -8.29 10.65
N ALA A 13 0.13 -7.83 10.59
CA ALA A 13 -0.99 -8.64 10.14
C ALA A 13 -0.61 -9.23 8.77
N THR A 14 -0.48 -10.55 8.73
CA THR A 14 -0.19 -11.38 7.57
C THR A 14 -1.36 -11.29 6.57
N SER A 15 -1.45 -10.17 5.87
CA SER A 15 -2.45 -9.96 4.83
C SER A 15 -1.83 -9.25 3.64
N ILE A 16 -0.78 -9.80 3.03
CA ILE A 16 -0.20 -9.29 1.77
C ILE A 16 -0.18 -7.74 1.80
N GLN A 17 0.46 -7.14 2.80
CA GLN A 17 0.42 -5.69 3.02
C GLN A 17 1.22 -5.03 1.90
N ARG A 18 0.53 -4.83 0.76
CA ARG A 18 1.09 -4.29 -0.48
C ARG A 18 1.58 -2.89 -0.15
N TYR A 19 2.90 -2.70 -0.14
CA TYR A 19 3.51 -1.39 -0.16
C TYR A 19 2.90 -0.59 -1.32
N ALA A 20 2.76 0.70 -1.13
CA ALA A 20 2.36 1.61 -2.19
C ALA A 20 3.31 2.80 -2.23
N THR A 21 3.51 3.29 -3.44
CA THR A 21 4.19 4.56 -3.68
C THR A 21 3.13 5.58 -4.03
N ILE A 22 3.08 6.70 -3.31
CA ILE A 22 2.20 7.83 -3.61
C ILE A 22 3.03 9.01 -4.11
N MET A 23 2.47 9.77 -5.04
CA MET A 23 3.07 11.02 -5.49
C MET A 23 2.67 12.15 -4.54
N LEU A 24 3.66 12.90 -4.04
CA LEU A 24 3.46 14.08 -3.20
C LEU A 24 3.53 15.37 -4.02
N SER A 25 4.33 15.36 -5.09
CA SER A 25 4.52 16.44 -6.05
C SER A 25 5.14 15.87 -7.33
N THR A 26 5.31 16.68 -8.37
CA THR A 26 5.90 16.28 -9.66
C THR A 26 7.25 15.57 -9.52
N HIS A 27 8.04 15.90 -8.50
CA HIS A 27 9.37 15.35 -8.27
C HIS A 27 9.55 14.67 -6.91
N ARG A 28 8.45 14.45 -6.17
CA ARG A 28 8.53 13.80 -4.85
C ARG A 28 7.48 12.73 -4.74
N SER A 29 7.91 11.56 -4.30
CA SER A 29 7.06 10.44 -3.94
C SER A 29 7.45 9.91 -2.57
N ALA A 30 6.52 9.21 -1.95
CA ALA A 30 6.76 8.49 -0.71
C ALA A 30 6.28 7.05 -0.87
N GLN A 31 7.04 6.12 -0.31
CA GLN A 31 6.74 4.69 -0.33
C GLN A 31 6.58 4.19 1.09
N GLY A 32 5.58 3.34 1.32
CA GLY A 32 5.36 2.73 2.62
C GLY A 32 4.33 1.62 2.60
N PRO A 33 4.23 0.84 3.68
CA PRO A 33 3.17 -0.13 3.87
C PRO A 33 1.80 0.56 3.87
N VAL A 34 0.85 -0.01 3.14
CA VAL A 34 -0.53 0.48 3.12
C VAL A 34 -1.24 0.07 4.41
N VAL A 35 -1.67 1.06 5.18
CA VAL A 35 -2.41 0.87 6.44
C VAL A 35 -3.92 1.00 6.24
N ARG A 36 -4.37 1.65 5.16
CA ARG A 36 -5.79 1.79 4.82
C ARG A 36 -6.00 2.00 3.32
N ARG A 37 -7.07 1.42 2.78
CA ARG A 37 -7.56 1.69 1.41
C ARG A 37 -8.92 2.38 1.48
N TYR A 38 -9.11 3.40 0.67
CA TYR A 38 -10.40 4.05 0.48
C TYR A 38 -11.13 3.43 -0.72
N ARG A 39 -12.46 3.56 -0.73
CA ARG A 39 -13.29 3.05 -1.83
C ARG A 39 -13.05 3.76 -3.15
N ASP A 40 -12.52 4.98 -3.10
CA ASP A 40 -12.15 5.79 -4.25
C ASP A 40 -10.76 5.43 -4.85
N GLY A 41 -10.11 4.39 -4.32
CA GLY A 41 -8.80 3.92 -4.79
C GLY A 41 -7.61 4.60 -4.13
N ARG A 42 -7.81 5.66 -3.32
CA ARG A 42 -6.72 6.24 -2.53
C ARG A 42 -6.25 5.28 -1.46
N VAL A 43 -4.99 5.39 -1.08
CA VAL A 43 -4.37 4.60 -0.01
C VAL A 43 -3.76 5.52 1.02
N VAL A 44 -3.74 5.06 2.26
CA VAL A 44 -2.93 5.64 3.34
C VAL A 44 -1.73 4.73 3.52
N ILE A 45 -0.54 5.30 3.42
CA ILE A 45 0.74 4.64 3.71
C ILE A 45 1.31 5.17 5.02
N ASP A 46 2.08 4.33 5.70
CA ASP A 46 2.93 4.74 6.81
C ASP A 46 4.36 4.93 6.31
N THR A 47 4.94 6.12 6.45
CA THR A 47 6.33 6.40 6.05
C THR A 47 7.33 6.25 7.21
N GLY A 48 6.89 5.74 8.36
CA GLY A 48 7.66 5.64 9.60
C GLY A 48 7.73 6.95 10.39
N THR A 49 7.61 8.11 9.72
CA THR A 49 7.55 9.43 10.36
C THR A 49 6.14 10.00 10.40
N GLN A 50 5.32 9.69 9.41
CA GLN A 50 3.96 10.19 9.29
C GLN A 50 3.11 9.27 8.41
N ARG A 51 1.79 9.43 8.50
CA ARG A 51 0.85 8.75 7.62
C ARG A 51 0.48 9.68 6.48
N LEU A 52 0.65 9.21 5.27
CA LEU A 52 0.38 9.98 4.06
C LEU A 52 -0.72 9.32 3.24
N SER A 53 -1.60 10.13 2.67
CA SER A 53 -2.71 9.67 1.85
C SER A 53 -2.54 10.15 0.41
N GLY A 54 -2.82 9.28 -0.56
CA GLY A 54 -2.71 9.64 -1.97
C GLY A 54 -3.21 8.55 -2.90
N MET A 55 -3.19 8.84 -4.20
CA MET A 55 -3.40 7.81 -5.20
C MET A 55 -2.11 7.01 -5.37
N PRO A 56 -2.15 5.67 -5.30
CA PRO A 56 -0.95 4.86 -5.51
C PRO A 56 -0.52 4.93 -6.98
N LEU A 57 0.76 5.24 -7.19
CA LEU A 57 1.42 5.12 -8.48
C LEU A 57 1.41 3.63 -8.89
N GLY A 58 0.85 3.33 -10.06
CA GLY A 58 0.75 1.97 -10.58
C GLY A 58 -0.57 1.22 -10.31
N HIS A 59 -1.56 1.80 -9.62
CA HIS A 59 -2.96 1.38 -9.84
C HIS A 59 -3.43 2.04 -11.15
N GLN A 60 -2.98 1.52 -12.28
CA GLN A 60 -3.87 1.58 -13.43
C GLN A 60 -5.01 0.59 -13.16
N PRO A 61 -6.27 0.93 -13.42
CA PRO A 61 -7.28 -0.08 -13.68
C PRO A 61 -6.63 -1.05 -14.67
N VAL A 62 -6.65 -2.34 -14.37
CA VAL A 62 -6.29 -3.33 -15.39
C VAL A 62 -7.37 -3.19 -16.45
N GLU A 63 -7.14 -2.32 -17.43
CA GLU A 63 -7.80 -2.41 -18.72
C GLU A 63 -7.36 -3.75 -19.28
N ALA A 64 -8.13 -4.79 -18.97
CA ALA A 64 -7.94 -6.07 -19.60
C ALA A 64 -8.07 -5.80 -21.10
N PRO A 65 -7.00 -5.99 -21.90
CA PRO A 65 -7.12 -5.77 -23.33
C PRO A 65 -8.24 -6.66 -23.86
N ILE A 66 -8.98 -6.20 -24.87
CA ILE A 66 -10.18 -6.86 -25.42
C ILE A 66 -9.91 -8.33 -25.82
N TRP A 67 -8.64 -8.68 -26.09
CA TRP A 67 -8.20 -10.03 -26.41
C TRP A 67 -7.89 -10.93 -25.19
N SER A 68 -8.05 -10.43 -23.95
CA SER A 68 -7.75 -11.21 -22.74
C SER A 68 -8.71 -12.39 -22.60
N PRO A 69 -8.21 -13.62 -22.39
CA PRO A 69 -9.07 -14.78 -22.22
C PRO A 69 -9.89 -14.65 -20.93
N LEU A 70 -11.19 -14.94 -21.02
CA LEU A 70 -12.18 -14.87 -19.92
C LEU A 70 -11.88 -15.81 -18.72
N PHE A 71 -10.74 -16.51 -18.71
CA PHE A 71 -10.37 -17.51 -17.72
C PHE A 71 -9.55 -16.95 -16.55
N ALA A 72 -9.28 -15.65 -16.48
CA ALA A 72 -8.49 -15.03 -15.40
C ALA A 72 -9.22 -14.98 -14.03
N GLY A 73 -10.42 -15.56 -13.91
CA GLY A 73 -11.26 -15.53 -12.70
C GLY A 73 -11.63 -16.90 -12.11
N LEU A 74 -10.96 -17.99 -12.50
CA LEU A 74 -11.32 -19.33 -12.05
C LEU A 74 -10.09 -20.11 -11.54
N ILE A 75 -9.54 -19.71 -10.39
CA ILE A 75 -8.77 -20.56 -9.45
C ILE A 75 -8.96 -20.03 -8.04
#